data_AF-A0A3A3FS08-F1
#
_entry.id   AF-A0A3A3FS08-F1
#
_cell.length_a   1.000
_cell.length_b   1.000
_cell.length_c   1.000
_cell.angle_alpha   90.00
_cell.angle_beta   90.00
_cell.angle_gamma   90.00
#
_symmetry.space_group_name_H-M   'P 1'
#
loop_
_entity.id
_entity.type
_entity.pdbx_description
1 polymer ?
#
loop_
_entity_poly.entity_id
_entity_poly.type
_entity_poly.pdbx_seq_one_letter_code
_entity_poly.pdbx_strand_id
1 'polypeptide(L)'
;MSVLTIALPAEAALPALQAFAGSAFTAVRPFLGLGVVAAVLLAFKPLLIGLLRAALLLVKPRQTLEQRAERRTLQSILLLNRMARDLDGAQPNLANELRALASRG
;
A
#
# COMPACT_ATOMS: atom_id res chain seq x y z
N MET A 1 36.35 58.09 33.67
CA MET A 1 35.54 56.89 33.37
C MET A 1 35.17 56.98 31.90
N SER A 2 35.97 56.34 31.05
CA SER A 2 35.96 56.56 29.60
C SER A 2 34.81 55.79 28.94
N VAL A 3 34.19 56.42 27.93
CA VAL A 3 33.04 55.94 27.14
C VAL A 3 33.34 54.64 26.36
N LEU A 4 34.59 54.17 26.37
CA LEU A 4 35.05 52.97 25.69
C LEU A 4 34.64 51.67 26.40
N THR A 5 34.17 51.70 27.65
CA THR A 5 33.75 50.48 28.38
C THR A 5 32.33 49.99 28.01
N ILE A 6 31.49 50.85 27.42
CA ILE A 6 30.11 50.51 27.03
C ILE A 6 30.03 50.06 25.57
N ALA A 7 31.01 50.42 24.72
CA ALA A 7 31.04 50.04 23.31
C ALA A 7 31.56 48.61 23.06
N LEU A 8 32.50 48.12 23.87
CA LEU A 8 33.05 46.75 23.75
C LEU A 8 32.02 45.61 23.90
N PRO A 9 31.05 45.63 24.84
CA PRO A 9 30.12 44.52 24.99
C PRO A 9 29.10 44.41 23.85
N ALA A 10 28.78 45.52 23.17
CA ALA A 10 27.85 45.50 22.04
C ALA A 10 28.48 44.89 20.77
N GLU A 11 29.74 45.24 20.46
CA GLU A 11 30.44 44.65 19.32
C GLU A 11 30.76 43.16 19.54
N ALA A 12 31.03 42.74 20.79
CA ALA A 12 31.24 41.33 21.13
C ALA A 12 29.94 40.49 21.10
N ALA A 13 28.77 41.11 21.22
CA ALA A 13 27.48 40.43 21.16
C ALA A 13 27.00 40.14 19.72
N LEU A 14 27.43 40.93 18.75
CA LEU A 14 27.11 40.74 17.32
C LEU A 14 27.54 39.37 16.75
N PRO A 15 28.78 38.89 16.96
CA PRO A 15 29.18 37.57 16.47
C PRO A 15 28.43 36.43 17.18
N ALA A 16 28.09 36.59 18.46
CA ALA A 16 27.29 35.60 19.20
C ALA A 16 25.86 35.50 18.66
N LEU A 17 25.23 36.64 18.32
CA LEU A 17 23.92 36.70 17.66
C LEU A 17 23.96 36.10 16.25
N GLN A 18 25.01 36.38 15.47
CA GLN A 18 25.20 35.79 14.14
C GLN A 18 25.44 34.29 14.20
N ALA A 19 26.22 33.80 15.17
CA ALA A 19 26.43 32.37 15.39
C ALA A 19 25.13 31.66 15.80
N PHE A 20 24.35 32.28 16.68
CA PHE A 20 23.03 31.77 17.07
C PHE A 20 22.07 31.74 15.88
N ALA A 21 21.95 32.84 15.12
CA ALA A 21 21.12 32.89 13.92
C ALA A 21 21.57 31.85 12.88
N GLY A 22 22.87 31.75 12.61
CA GLY A 22 23.46 30.75 11.72
C GLY A 22 23.10 29.33 12.14
N SER A 23 23.24 29.01 13.43
CA SER A 23 22.86 27.70 13.99
C SER A 23 21.37 27.40 13.83
N ALA A 24 20.50 28.39 14.09
CA ALA A 24 19.06 28.28 13.90
C ALA A 24 18.70 28.05 12.44
N PHE A 25 19.31 28.76 11.49
CA PHE A 25 19.10 28.53 10.06
C PHE A 25 19.57 27.14 9.63
N THR A 26 20.71 26.66 10.12
CA THR A 26 21.17 25.29 9.82
C THR A 26 20.24 24.23 10.39
N ALA A 27 19.62 24.48 11.55
CA ALA A 27 18.67 23.58 12.16
C ALA A 27 17.31 23.57 11.43
N VAL A 28 16.84 24.72 10.93
CA VAL A 28 15.54 24.86 10.25
C VAL A 28 15.58 24.33 8.80
N ARG A 29 16.72 24.47 8.11
CA ARG A 29 16.90 24.05 6.72
C ARG A 29 16.49 22.59 6.40
N PRO A 30 16.85 21.56 7.20
CA PRO A 30 16.40 20.20 6.95
C PRO A 30 14.89 20.04 7.12
N PHE A 31 14.25 20.76 8.05
CA PHE A 31 12.79 20.70 8.23
C PHE A 31 12.05 21.29 7.03
N LEU A 32 12.57 22.35 6.41
CA LEU A 32 12.01 22.88 5.17
C LEU A 32 12.15 21.86 4.02
N GLY A 33 13.31 21.21 3.89
CA GLY A 33 13.51 20.15 2.90
C GLY A 33 12.55 18.96 3.11
N LEU A 34 12.44 18.48 4.34
CA LEU A 34 11.51 17.42 4.72
C LEU A 34 10.05 17.83 4.52
N GLY A 35 9.72 19.10 4.79
CA GLY A 35 8.39 19.66 4.57
C GLY A 35 8.00 19.67 3.09
N VAL A 36 8.92 20.04 2.19
CA VAL A 36 8.68 19.97 0.74
C VAL A 36 8.47 18.53 0.29
N VAL A 37 9.30 17.59 0.76
CA VAL A 37 9.12 16.16 0.44
C VAL A 37 7.77 15.66 0.95
N ALA A 38 7.40 15.98 2.18
CA ALA A 38 6.12 15.59 2.77
C ALA A 38 4.93 16.20 2.00
N ALA A 39 5.02 17.46 1.57
CA ALA A 39 4.01 18.13 0.77
C ALA A 39 3.83 17.45 -0.59
N VAL A 40 4.93 17.09 -1.26
CA VAL A 40 4.92 16.33 -2.51
C VAL A 40 4.27 14.95 -2.30
N LEU A 41 4.66 14.21 -1.26
CA LEU A 41 4.06 12.91 -0.93
C LEU A 41 2.56 13.02 -0.62
N LEU A 42 2.11 14.10 0.04
CA LEU A 42 0.69 14.33 0.30
C LEU A 42 -0.07 14.69 -0.97
N ALA A 43 0.49 15.57 -1.80
CA ALA A 43 -0.12 15.98 -3.07
C ALA A 43 -0.29 14.79 -4.02
N PHE A 44 0.70 13.91 -4.08
CA PHE A 44 0.69 12.70 -4.92
C PHE A 44 0.24 11.44 -4.18
N LYS A 45 -0.28 11.57 -2.96
CA LYS A 45 -0.85 10.45 -2.17
C LYS A 45 -1.80 9.56 -2.99
N PRO A 46 -2.75 10.07 -3.80
CA PRO A 46 -3.61 9.20 -4.60
C PRO A 46 -2.84 8.34 -5.63
N LEU A 47 -1.78 8.89 -6.26
CA LEU A 47 -0.94 8.16 -7.19
C LEU A 47 -0.11 7.08 -6.49
N LEU A 48 0.46 7.41 -5.33
CA LEU A 48 1.23 6.46 -4.52
C LEU A 48 0.38 5.29 -4.04
N ILE A 49 -0.88 5.55 -3.65
CA ILE A 49 -1.84 4.50 -3.29
C ILE A 49 -2.16 3.63 -4.52
N GLY A 50 -2.35 4.24 -5.68
CA GLY A 50 -2.57 3.52 -6.94
C GLY A 50 -1.40 2.61 -7.29
N LEU A 51 -0.18 3.12 -7.22
CA LEU A 51 1.05 2.37 -7.46
C LEU A 51 1.21 1.22 -6.47
N LEU A 52 0.98 1.47 -5.17
CA LEU A 52 1.03 0.45 -4.14
C LEU A 52 -0.01 -0.65 -4.40
N ARG A 53 -1.23 -0.29 -4.79
CA ARG A 53 -2.28 -1.27 -5.14
C ARG A 53 -1.88 -2.10 -6.37
N ALA A 54 -1.32 -1.48 -7.40
CA ALA A 54 -0.83 -2.20 -8.58
C ALA A 54 0.33 -3.14 -8.24
N ALA A 55 1.28 -2.69 -7.42
CA ALA A 55 2.38 -3.52 -6.93
C ALA A 55 1.87 -4.70 -6.08
N LEU A 56 0.87 -4.46 -5.22
CA LEU A 56 0.23 -5.53 -4.44
C LEU A 56 -0.53 -6.53 -5.33
N LEU A 57 -1.13 -6.08 -6.44
CA LEU A 57 -1.78 -6.97 -7.41
C LEU A 57 -0.76 -7.84 -8.14
N LEU A 58 0.46 -7.35 -8.39
CA LEU A 58 1.55 -8.14 -8.98
C LEU A 58 2.00 -9.26 -8.04
N VAL A 59 2.14 -8.97 -6.74
CA VAL A 59 2.59 -9.96 -5.74
C VAL A 59 1.49 -10.94 -5.37
N LYS A 60 0.27 -10.44 -5.17
CA LYS A 60 -0.89 -11.24 -4.80
C LYS A 60 -2.09 -10.85 -5.67
N PRO A 61 -2.25 -11.50 -6.83
CA PRO A 61 -3.40 -11.23 -7.69
C PRO A 61 -4.68 -11.47 -6.89
N ARG A 62 -5.47 -10.41 -6.70
CA ARG A 62 -6.77 -10.52 -6.06
C ARG A 62 -7.72 -11.17 -7.06
N GLN A 63 -8.22 -12.35 -6.74
CA GLN A 63 -9.31 -12.96 -7.51
C GLN A 63 -10.51 -12.01 -7.51
N THR A 64 -10.98 -11.66 -8.71
CA THR A 64 -12.19 -10.85 -8.89
C THR A 64 -13.40 -11.59 -8.32
N LEU A 65 -14.48 -10.86 -8.03
CA LEU A 65 -15.71 -11.49 -7.52
C LEU A 65 -16.26 -12.53 -8.49
N GLU A 66 -16.20 -12.24 -9.78
CA GLU A 66 -16.58 -13.17 -10.87
C GLU A 66 -15.71 -14.42 -10.88
N GLN A 67 -14.38 -14.28 -10.83
CA GLN A 67 -13.46 -15.43 -10.75
C GLN A 67 -13.72 -16.31 -9.53
N ARG A 68 -14.12 -15.74 -8.40
CA ARG A 68 -14.48 -16.52 -7.20
C ARG A 68 -15.80 -17.26 -7.38
N ALA A 69 -16.78 -16.65 -8.03
CA ALA A 69 -18.05 -17.27 -8.33
C ALA A 69 -17.85 -18.44 -9.31
N GLU A 70 -17.16 -18.22 -10.41
CA GLU A 70 -16.83 -19.26 -11.39
C GLU A 70 -16.04 -20.40 -10.76
N ARG A 71 -15.05 -20.12 -9.91
CA ARG A 71 -14.28 -21.15 -9.22
C ARG A 71 -15.17 -22.02 -8.32
N ARG A 72 -16.16 -21.43 -7.63
CA ARG A 72 -17.13 -22.21 -6.84
C ARG A 72 -17.99 -23.09 -7.73
N THR A 73 -18.47 -22.57 -8.86
CA THR A 73 -19.24 -23.35 -9.83
C THR A 73 -18.43 -24.52 -10.37
N LEU A 74 -17.18 -24.28 -10.81
CA LEU A 74 -16.28 -25.34 -11.27
C LEU A 74 -16.01 -26.40 -10.19
N GLN A 75 -15.81 -25.97 -8.94
CA GLN A 75 -15.64 -26.92 -7.83
C GLN A 75 -16.88 -27.80 -7.62
N SER A 76 -18.08 -27.23 -7.72
CA SER A 76 -19.34 -28.00 -7.64
C SER A 76 -19.48 -29.00 -8.79
N ILE A 77 -19.15 -28.60 -10.02
CA ILE A 77 -19.17 -29.48 -11.21
C ILE A 77 -18.17 -30.63 -11.04
N LEU A 78 -16.96 -30.34 -10.58
CA LEU A 78 -15.93 -31.35 -10.34
C LEU A 78 -16.35 -32.35 -9.25
N LEU A 79 -17.01 -31.87 -8.19
CA LEU A 79 -17.53 -32.72 -7.12
C LEU A 79 -18.64 -33.65 -7.63
N LEU A 80 -19.61 -33.11 -8.37
CA LEU A 80 -20.68 -33.90 -9.01
C LEU A 80 -20.11 -34.98 -9.94
N ASN A 81 -19.15 -34.63 -10.78
CA ASN A 81 -18.48 -35.58 -11.66
C ASN A 81 -17.69 -36.64 -10.90
N ARG A 82 -17.10 -36.31 -9.76
CA ARG A 82 -16.43 -37.29 -8.89
C ARG A 82 -17.44 -38.26 -8.29
N MET A 83 -18.55 -37.78 -7.74
CA MET A 83 -19.62 -38.64 -7.21
C MET A 83 -20.21 -39.56 -8.29
N ALA A 84 -20.38 -39.04 -9.51
CA ALA A 84 -20.84 -39.85 -10.63
C ALA A 84 -19.87 -41.00 -10.96
N ARG A 85 -18.56 -40.77 -10.88
CA ARG A 85 -17.55 -41.84 -11.09
C ARG A 85 -17.57 -42.87 -9.95
N ASP A 86 -17.76 -42.43 -8.72
CA ASP A 86 -17.84 -43.33 -7.56
C ASP A 86 -19.09 -44.24 -7.64
N LEU A 87 -20.17 -43.76 -8.25
CA LEU A 87 -21.44 -44.48 -8.39
C LEU A 87 -21.59 -45.26 -9.70
N ASP A 88 -20.70 -45.09 -10.67
CA ASP A 88 -20.79 -45.67 -12.02
C ASP A 88 -20.91 -47.21 -11.99
N GLY A 89 -20.26 -47.86 -11.02
CA GLY A 89 -20.28 -49.33 -10.86
C GLY A 89 -21.47 -49.88 -10.08
N ALA A 90 -22.08 -49.08 -9.18
CA ALA A 90 -23.17 -49.54 -8.33
C ALA A 90 -24.55 -49.13 -8.88
N GLN A 91 -24.66 -47.89 -9.40
CA GLN A 91 -25.90 -47.28 -9.85
C GLN A 91 -25.65 -46.40 -11.08
N PRO A 92 -25.54 -46.99 -12.29
CA PRO A 92 -25.18 -46.26 -13.49
C PRO A 92 -26.22 -45.20 -13.90
N ASN A 93 -27.50 -45.42 -13.57
CA ASN A 93 -28.54 -44.43 -13.86
C ASN A 93 -28.37 -43.15 -13.04
N LEU A 94 -28.08 -43.29 -11.73
CA LEU A 94 -27.81 -42.17 -10.84
C LEU A 94 -26.51 -41.43 -11.23
N ALA A 95 -25.48 -42.17 -11.65
CA ALA A 95 -24.25 -41.59 -12.18
C ALA A 95 -24.51 -40.71 -13.42
N ASN A 96 -25.40 -41.14 -14.32
CA ASN A 96 -25.79 -40.35 -15.49
C ASN A 96 -26.58 -39.09 -15.11
N GLU A 97 -27.48 -39.17 -14.13
CA GLU A 97 -28.19 -38.00 -13.62
C GLU A 97 -27.24 -36.97 -13.00
N LEU A 98 -26.25 -37.41 -12.23
CA LEU A 98 -25.24 -36.53 -11.64
C LEU A 98 -24.35 -35.85 -12.70
N ARG A 99 -24.00 -36.57 -13.78
CA ARG A 99 -23.30 -35.98 -14.94
C ARG A 99 -24.16 -34.95 -15.67
N ALA A 100 -25.44 -35.24 -15.84
CA ALA A 100 -26.39 -34.32 -16.47
C ALA A 100 -26.63 -33.06 -15.61
N LEU A 101 -26.62 -33.19 -14.29
CA LEU A 101 -26.64 -32.04 -13.38
C LEU A 101 -25.34 -31.23 -13.45
N ALA A 102 -24.19 -31.90 -13.54
CA ALA A 102 -22.89 -31.25 -13.68
C ALA A 102 -22.74 -30.50 -15.01
N SER A 103 -23.38 -30.94 -16.10
CA SER A 103 -23.35 -30.26 -17.39
C SER A 103 -24.28 -29.05 -17.51
N ARG A 104 -25.13 -28.81 -16.50
CA ARG A 104 -26.10 -27.71 -16.46
C ARG A 104 -25.61 -26.48 -15.69
N GLY A 105 -24.62 -26.65 -14.82
CA GLY A 105 -23.94 -25.56 -14.10
C GLY A 105 -22.76 -25.02 -14.87
#